data_AF-A0A2E8CKN9-F1
#
_entry.id   AF-A0A2E8CKN9-F1
#
_cell.length_a   1.000
_cell.length_b   1.000
_cell.length_c   1.000
_cell.angle_alpha   90.00
_cell.angle_beta   90.00
_cell.angle_gamma   90.00
#
_symmetry.space_group_name_H-M   'P 1'
#
loop_
_entity.id
_entity.type
_entity.pdbx_description
1 polymer ?
#
loop_
_entity_poly.entity_id
_entity_poly.type
_entity_poly.pdbx_seq_one_letter_code
_entity_poly.pdbx_strand_id
1 'polypeptide(L)'
;MFFFLPWLDRAKVRSIRYRGWMYKTMLMLFAVNFVMLGYLGTVNPGHVNLIWFKNVTWAQIGLVIYFAFFFLMPIYTKLDRNKPEPDRVR
;
A
#
# COMPACT_ATOMS: atom_id res chain seq x y z
N MET A 1 11.62 -5.73 2.71
CA MET A 1 10.26 -6.04 2.21
C MET A 1 10.25 -6.35 0.71
N PHE A 2 10.82 -5.48 -0.14
CA PHE A 2 10.73 -5.62 -1.61
C PHE A 2 11.25 -6.94 -2.19
N PHE A 3 12.20 -7.62 -1.55
CA PHE A 3 12.64 -8.95 -1.97
C PHE A 3 11.58 -10.05 -1.77
N PHE A 4 10.64 -9.85 -0.84
CA PHE A 4 9.52 -10.77 -0.58
C PHE A 4 8.30 -10.49 -1.46
N LEU A 5 8.35 -9.44 -2.29
CA LEU A 5 7.25 -9.05 -3.17
C LEU A 5 6.78 -10.21 -4.08
N PRO A 6 7.66 -11.05 -4.68
CA PRO A 6 7.23 -12.19 -5.49
C PRO A 6 6.42 -13.24 -4.73
N TRP A 7 6.59 -13.31 -3.40
CA TRP A 7 5.90 -14.27 -2.52
C TRP A 7 4.61 -13.70 -1.93
N LEU A 8 4.58 -12.39 -1.70
CA LEU A 8 3.42 -11.65 -1.21
C LEU A 8 2.36 -11.41 -2.29
N ASP A 9 2.81 -11.08 -3.50
CA ASP A 9 1.92 -10.82 -4.62
C ASP A 9 1.56 -12.11 -5.35
N ARG A 10 0.45 -12.72 -4.95
CA ARG A 10 -0.10 -13.95 -5.56
C ARG A 10 -1.12 -13.67 -6.67
N ALA A 11 -1.12 -12.47 -7.26
CA ALA A 11 -2.03 -12.16 -8.35
C ALA A 11 -1.79 -13.08 -9.56
N LYS A 12 -2.87 -13.63 -10.13
CA LYS A 12 -2.79 -14.38 -11.40
C LYS A 12 -2.43 -13.48 -12.59
N VAL A 13 -2.75 -12.19 -12.49
CA VAL A 13 -2.54 -11.18 -13.53
C VAL A 13 -1.34 -10.30 -13.20
N ARG A 14 -0.42 -10.18 -14.15
CA ARG A 14 0.82 -9.42 -13.95
C ARG A 14 0.61 -7.92 -14.17
N SER A 15 -0.32 -7.54 -15.04
CA SER A 15 -0.54 -6.13 -15.34
C SER A 15 -1.61 -5.50 -14.44
N ILE A 16 -1.27 -4.37 -13.84
CA ILE A 16 -2.17 -3.59 -12.97
C ILE A 16 -3.46 -3.14 -13.70
N ARG A 17 -3.43 -3.07 -15.03
CA ARG A 17 -4.60 -2.72 -15.85
C ARG A 17 -5.75 -3.71 -15.65
N TYR A 18 -5.43 -4.99 -15.52
CA TYR A 18 -6.40 -6.09 -15.40
C TYR A 18 -6.67 -6.49 -13.94
N ARG A 19 -5.93 -5.92 -12.98
CA ARG A 19 -6.23 -6.06 -11.56
C ARG A 19 -7.55 -5.39 -11.20
N GLY A 20 -8.23 -5.98 -10.22
CA GLY A 20 -9.49 -5.46 -9.72
C GLY A 20 -9.36 -4.12 -8.99
N TRP A 21 -10.50 -3.61 -8.53
CA TRP A 21 -10.56 -2.29 -7.90
C TRP A 21 -9.91 -2.28 -6.52
N MET A 22 -9.93 -3.41 -5.81
CA MET A 22 -9.44 -3.49 -4.44
C MET A 22 -7.92 -3.35 -4.35
N TYR A 23 -7.17 -3.93 -5.30
CA TYR A 23 -5.73 -3.69 -5.37
C TYR A 23 -5.41 -2.21 -5.65
N LYS A 24 -6.19 -1.56 -6.52
CA LYS A 24 -5.98 -0.14 -6.89
C LYS A 24 -6.26 0.80 -5.71
N THR A 25 -7.31 0.55 -4.93
CA THR A 25 -7.61 1.35 -3.74
C THR A 25 -6.54 1.18 -2.67
N MET A 26 -6.10 -0.04 -2.38
CA MET A 26 -5.01 -0.29 -1.42
C MET A 26 -3.69 0.36 -1.86
N LEU A 27 -3.37 0.30 -3.15
CA LEU A 27 -2.18 0.96 -3.70
C LEU A 27 -2.26 2.49 -3.56
N MET A 28 -3.44 3.07 -3.78
CA MET A 28 -3.65 4.51 -3.62
C MET A 28 -3.51 4.94 -2.14
N LEU A 29 -4.10 4.17 -1.22
CA LEU A 29 -3.93 4.41 0.23
C LEU A 29 -2.45 4.31 0.65
N PHE A 30 -1.72 3.33 0.12
CA PHE A 30 -0.29 3.20 0.38
C PHE A 30 0.51 4.39 -0.16
N ALA A 31 0.20 4.87 -1.37
CA ALA A 31 0.85 6.04 -1.95
C ALA A 31 0.60 7.31 -1.12
N VAL A 32 -0.63 7.53 -0.66
CA VAL A 32 -0.97 8.65 0.23
C VAL A 32 -0.18 8.55 1.54
N ASN A 33 -0.15 7.36 2.15
CA ASN A 33 0.61 7.13 3.39
C ASN A 33 2.12 7.36 3.20
N PHE A 34 2.67 6.98 2.06
CA PHE A 34 4.07 7.20 1.73
C PHE A 34 4.42 8.68 1.63
N VAL A 35 3.59 9.47 0.95
CA VAL A 35 3.77 10.93 0.84
C VAL A 35 3.62 11.59 2.22
N MET A 36 2.63 11.17 3.00
CA MET A 36 2.41 11.65 4.36
C MET A 36 3.64 11.39 5.24
N LEU A 37 4.16 10.16 5.27
CA LEU A 37 5.39 9.83 6.02
C LEU A 37 6.61 10.62 5.52
N GLY A 38 6.73 10.84 4.22
CA GLY A 38 7.78 11.67 3.64
C GLY A 38 7.75 13.10 4.17
N TYR A 39 6.56 13.71 4.25
CA TYR A 39 6.38 15.02 4.87
C TYR A 39 6.65 14.99 6.38
N LEU A 40 6.17 13.96 7.09
CA LEU A 40 6.41 13.84 8.52
C LEU A 40 7.90 13.67 8.88
N GLY A 41 8.71 13.15 7.96
CA GLY A 41 10.15 13.04 8.14
C GLY A 41 10.91 14.37 8.10
N THR A 42 10.31 15.45 7.56
CA THR A 42 10.95 16.77 7.47
C THR A 42 10.55 17.73 8.59
N VAL A 43 9.55 17.36 9.38
CA VAL A 43 8.98 18.20 10.45
C VAL A 43 9.37 17.71 11.84
N ASN A 44 9.36 18.61 12.83
CA ASN A 44 9.72 18.24 14.20
C ASN A 44 8.73 17.21 14.79
N PRO A 45 9.22 16.07 15.33
CA PRO A 45 8.39 15.01 15.87
C PRO A 45 7.52 15.43 17.06
N GLY A 46 7.95 16.45 17.82
CA GLY A 46 7.26 16.92 19.02
C GLY A 46 6.05 17.81 18.76
N HIS A 47 5.89 18.32 17.53
CA HIS A 47 4.82 19.25 17.17
C HIS A 47 3.58 18.51 16.62
N VAL A 48 2.45 19.21 16.60
CA VAL A 48 1.19 18.76 15.99
C VAL A 48 0.98 19.60 14.74
N ASN A 49 1.40 19.10 13.58
CA ASN A 49 1.33 19.86 12.32
C ASN A 49 0.19 19.41 11.40
N LEU A 50 -0.22 18.14 11.50
CA LEU A 50 -1.20 17.56 10.57
C LEU A 50 -2.65 17.74 11.04
N ILE A 51 -3.00 17.12 12.17
CA ILE A 51 -4.40 16.95 12.59
C ILE A 51 -4.52 17.18 14.11
N TRP A 52 -4.60 16.10 14.91
CA TRP A 52 -4.94 16.14 16.34
C TRP A 52 -3.87 15.55 17.27
N PHE A 53 -3.01 14.67 16.74
CA PHE A 53 -1.94 14.00 17.49
C PHE A 53 -0.55 14.51 17.09
N LYS A 54 0.44 14.27 17.96
CA LYS A 54 1.85 14.57 17.68
C LYS A 54 2.29 13.89 16.39
N ASN A 55 3.19 14.54 15.65
CA ASN A 55 3.76 14.01 14.42
C ASN A 55 4.40 12.62 14.65
N VAL A 56 5.01 12.38 15.81
CA VAL A 56 5.52 11.04 16.18
C VAL A 56 4.45 9.95 16.16
N THR A 57 3.24 10.22 16.63
CA THR A 57 2.15 9.24 16.68
C THR A 57 1.66 8.93 15.26
N TRP A 58 1.55 9.96 14.42
CA TRP A 58 1.21 9.79 13.01
C TRP A 58 2.29 9.00 12.24
N ALA A 59 3.56 9.23 12.53
CA ALA A 59 4.66 8.47 11.94
C ALA A 59 4.60 6.99 12.33
N GLN A 60 4.26 6.67 13.59
CA GLN A 60 4.07 5.30 14.05
C GLN A 60 2.89 4.61 13.35
N ILE A 61 1.75 5.28 13.25
CA ILE A 61 0.58 4.77 12.53
C ILE A 61 0.94 4.51 11.06
N GLY A 62 1.58 5.49 10.41
CA GLY A 62 2.00 5.35 9.02
C GLY A 62 2.97 4.19 8.82
N LEU A 63 3.88 3.96 9.76
CA LEU A 63 4.78 2.80 9.75
C LEU A 63 3.99 1.48 9.83
N VAL A 64 3.03 1.38 10.75
CA VAL A 64 2.17 0.20 10.87
C VAL A 64 1.39 -0.05 9.58
N ILE A 65 0.79 1.00 8.99
CA ILE A 65 0.07 0.91 7.71
C ILE A 65 1.00 0.47 6.58
N TYR A 66 2.23 1.00 6.55
CA TYR A 66 3.24 0.64 5.55
C TYR A 66 3.53 -0.87 5.60
N PHE A 67 3.80 -1.44 6.77
CA PHE A 67 4.04 -2.87 6.90
C PHE A 67 2.77 -3.71 6.66
N ALA A 68 1.63 -3.24 7.18
CA ALA A 68 0.34 -3.91 7.00
C ALA A 68 -0.05 -4.01 5.53
N PHE A 69 0.22 -3.00 4.70
CA PHE A 69 -0.05 -3.02 3.26
C PHE A 69 0.60 -4.23 2.57
N PHE A 70 1.88 -4.48 2.89
CA PHE A 70 2.59 -5.63 2.34
C PHE A 70 2.08 -6.94 2.97
N PHE A 71 1.90 -7.01 4.28
CA PHE A 71 1.46 -8.25 4.94
C PHE A 71 0.04 -8.69 4.53
N LEU A 72 -0.87 -7.74 4.29
CA LEU A 72 -2.23 -8.01 3.80
C LEU A 72 -2.28 -8.25 2.28
N MET A 73 -1.21 -7.97 1.53
CA MET A 73 -1.12 -8.20 0.08
C MET A 73 -1.63 -9.57 -0.39
N PRO A 74 -1.23 -10.70 0.22
CA PRO A 74 -1.74 -12.01 -0.15
C PRO A 74 -3.24 -12.22 0.10
N ILE A 75 -3.86 -11.43 0.98
CA ILE A 75 -5.26 -11.56 1.36
C ILE A 75 -6.14 -10.78 0.37
N TYR A 76 -5.91 -9.48 0.22
CA TYR A 76 -6.74 -8.68 -0.69
C TYR A 76 -6.53 -9.06 -2.16
N THR A 77 -5.31 -9.42 -2.55
CA THR A 77 -5.03 -9.86 -3.94
C THR A 77 -5.69 -11.19 -4.29
N LYS A 78 -5.92 -12.07 -3.29
CA LYS A 78 -6.66 -13.33 -3.48
C LYS A 78 -8.17 -13.10 -3.60
N LEU A 79 -8.70 -12.11 -2.88
CA LEU A 79 -10.12 -11.78 -2.88
C LEU A 79 -10.51 -10.87 -4.07
N ASP A 80 -9.55 -10.17 -4.66
CA ASP A 80 -9.79 -9.24 -5.76
C ASP A 80 -10.23 -9.98 -7.04
N ARG A 81 -11.31 -9.48 -7.66
CA ARG A 81 -11.85 -10.03 -8.92
C ARG A 81 -11.08 -9.44 -10.09
N ASN A 82 -10.08 -10.18 -10.55
CA ASN A 82 -9.29 -9.79 -11.71
C ASN A 82 -10.09 -9.93 -13.01
N LYS A 83 -9.90 -8.96 -13.92
CA LYS A 83 -10.42 -9.06 -15.29
C LYS A 83 -9.58 -10.10 -16.06
N PRO A 84 -10.18 -10.82 -17.02
CA PRO A 84 -9.41 -11.74 -17.86
C PRO A 84 -8.36 -10.95 -18.65
N GLU A 85 -7.10 -11.38 -18.55
CA GLU A 85 -6.03 -10.90 -19.43
C GLU A 85 -6.27 -11.44 -20.85
N PRO A 86 -6.00 -10.66 -21.91
CA PRO A 86 -6.21 -11.11 -23.29
C PRO A 86 -5.24 -12.25 -23.65
N ASP A 87 -5.71 -13.28 -24.37
CA ASP A 87 -4.95 -14.53 -24.63
C ASP A 87 -3.57 -14.34 -25.30
N ARG A 88 -3.34 -13.18 -25.92
CA ARG A 88 -2.07 -12.78 -26.55
C ARG A 88 -0.91 -12.48 -25.58
N VAL A 89 -1.17 -12.36 -24.27
CA VAL A 89 -0.15 -12.08 -23.23
C VAL A 89 -0.07 -13.20 -22.17
N ARG A 90 -0.77 -14.31 -22.38
CA ARG A 90 -0.84 -15.43 -21.44
C ARG A 90 0.42 -16.30 -21.50
#